data_AF-A0A8S4AUU1-F1
#
_entry.id   AF-A0A8S4AUU1-F1
#
_cell.length_a   1.000
_cell.length_b   1.000
_cell.length_c   1.000
_cell.angle_alpha   90.00
_cell.angle_beta   90.00
_cell.angle_gamma   90.00
#
_symmetry.space_group_name_H-M   'P 1'
#
loop_
_entity.id
_entity.type
_entity.pdbx_description
1 polymer ?
#
loop_
_entity_poly.entity_id
_entity_poly.type
_entity_poly.pdbx_seq_one_letter_code
_entity_poly.pdbx_strand_id
1 'polypeptide(L)'
;MLNGLENTRLLEGEAALFCFRHTSRLRVFKISLEAKTCSSGVPVRGRSGDQLSADMYSFVAKEIDYASYFQTLIEVQAEYHRKSLELLQSVLPQIKAHQETWVEKPCYGKPLEEHLALSGRDIAFPIEACVTMLLECGMQEEGLFRIAPSASKLKKLKASLDCGVLDVQEYSADPHAIAGALKSYLRELPEPLMTFELYNDWIQASNIQDPERRLQALLCACEKLPPANNNNFKYLIKFLSKLTEYQDVNKMTPGNIAIVLGPNLLWTHSEGNITEMMTTVSLQIVGIIEPVIQHAEWFFPGEIEFNVTGNYGSPVHTNHNANYSCMPSPDPEPSDRRPDHGRRPLSVATDNMMLEFYKKDG
;
A
#
# COMPACT_ATOMS: atom_id res chain seq x y z
N MET A 1 -11.70 -6.20 -12.20
CA MET A 1 -11.58 -7.68 -12.27
C MET A 1 -12.79 -8.43 -11.70
N LEU A 2 -13.73 -7.79 -10.98
CA LEU A 2 -14.89 -8.50 -10.40
C LEU A 2 -16.04 -8.78 -11.40
N ASN A 3 -16.22 -7.93 -12.43
CA ASN A 3 -17.34 -8.09 -13.38
C ASN A 3 -17.15 -9.18 -14.46
N GLY A 4 -15.94 -9.75 -14.59
CA GLY A 4 -15.64 -10.81 -15.58
C GLY A 4 -15.84 -12.23 -15.07
N LEU A 5 -15.87 -12.41 -13.74
CA LEU A 5 -16.01 -13.71 -13.07
C LEU A 5 -17.48 -14.10 -12.82
N GLU A 6 -18.40 -13.12 -12.79
CA GLU A 6 -19.84 -13.40 -12.66
C GLU A 6 -20.45 -13.91 -13.97
N ASN A 7 -20.03 -13.38 -15.12
CA ASN A 7 -20.56 -13.84 -16.42
C ASN A 7 -20.09 -15.25 -16.80
N THR A 8 -18.88 -15.65 -16.40
CA THR A 8 -18.37 -17.02 -16.64
C THR A 8 -19.04 -18.07 -15.76
N ARG A 9 -19.34 -17.75 -14.49
CA ARG A 9 -20.06 -18.67 -13.58
C ARG A 9 -21.53 -18.89 -13.97
N LEU A 10 -22.20 -17.85 -14.50
CA LEU A 10 -23.57 -17.97 -15.01
C LEU A 10 -23.62 -18.84 -16.28
N LEU A 11 -22.66 -18.67 -17.19
CA LEU A 11 -22.57 -19.48 -18.41
C LEU A 11 -22.28 -20.97 -18.14
N GLU A 12 -21.43 -21.29 -17.14
CA GLU A 12 -21.06 -22.67 -16.81
C GLU A 12 -22.19 -23.43 -16.09
N GLY A 13 -22.89 -22.77 -15.15
CA GLY A 13 -24.05 -23.33 -14.47
C GLY A 13 -25.26 -23.53 -15.41
N GLU A 14 -25.48 -22.58 -16.32
CA GLU A 14 -26.53 -22.69 -17.34
C GLU A 14 -26.19 -23.72 -18.41
N ALA A 15 -24.93 -23.92 -18.80
CA ALA A 15 -24.53 -24.94 -19.77
C ALA A 15 -24.77 -26.38 -19.25
N ALA A 16 -24.52 -26.63 -17.95
CA ALA A 16 -24.81 -27.92 -17.32
C ALA A 16 -26.33 -28.18 -17.20
N LEU A 17 -27.11 -27.17 -16.81
CA LEU A 17 -28.58 -27.25 -16.78
C LEU A 17 -29.19 -27.38 -18.18
N PHE A 18 -28.58 -26.72 -19.17
CA PHE A 18 -28.96 -26.78 -20.59
C PHE A 18 -28.70 -28.17 -21.17
N CYS A 19 -27.57 -28.82 -20.83
CA CYS A 19 -27.27 -30.20 -21.23
C CYS A 19 -28.24 -31.21 -20.61
N PHE A 20 -28.57 -31.09 -19.32
CA PHE A 20 -29.53 -31.99 -18.65
C PHE A 20 -30.96 -31.82 -19.18
N ARG A 21 -31.36 -30.58 -19.50
CA ARG A 21 -32.62 -30.28 -20.18
C ARG A 21 -32.63 -30.72 -21.64
N HIS A 22 -31.51 -30.66 -22.37
CA HIS A 22 -31.44 -31.05 -23.79
C HIS A 22 -31.35 -32.55 -24.00
N THR A 23 -30.62 -33.31 -23.18
CA THR A 23 -30.66 -34.79 -23.23
C THR A 23 -32.05 -35.34 -22.87
N SER A 24 -32.73 -34.72 -21.90
CA SER A 24 -34.13 -35.05 -21.57
C SER A 24 -35.09 -34.64 -22.70
N ARG A 25 -34.88 -33.47 -23.34
CA ARG A 25 -35.66 -33.02 -24.50
C ARG A 25 -35.39 -33.82 -25.76
N LEU A 26 -34.20 -34.36 -25.97
CA LEU A 26 -33.85 -35.25 -27.09
C LEU A 26 -34.65 -36.56 -27.05
N ARG A 27 -34.88 -37.13 -25.86
CA ARG A 27 -35.82 -38.25 -25.69
C ARG A 27 -37.27 -37.86 -26.00
N VAL A 28 -37.70 -36.67 -25.59
CA VAL A 28 -39.05 -36.14 -25.91
C VAL A 28 -39.20 -35.82 -27.40
N PHE A 29 -38.13 -35.35 -28.05
CA PHE A 29 -38.08 -35.10 -29.49
C PHE A 29 -38.10 -36.40 -30.29
N LYS A 30 -37.42 -37.46 -29.81
CA LYS A 30 -37.49 -38.83 -30.36
C LYS A 30 -38.92 -39.38 -30.35
N ILE A 31 -39.64 -39.22 -29.23
CA ILE A 31 -41.06 -39.61 -29.12
C ILE A 31 -41.96 -38.72 -30.01
N SER A 32 -41.68 -37.43 -30.11
CA SER A 32 -42.49 -36.49 -30.91
C SER A 32 -42.26 -36.61 -32.42
N LEU A 33 -41.06 -37.01 -32.86
CA LEU A 33 -40.76 -37.29 -34.27
C LEU A 33 -41.24 -38.67 -34.70
N GLU A 34 -41.08 -39.73 -33.89
CA GLU A 34 -41.70 -41.03 -34.17
C GLU A 34 -43.24 -40.88 -34.28
N ALA A 35 -43.86 -40.00 -33.48
CA ALA A 35 -45.28 -39.68 -33.56
C ALA A 35 -45.66 -38.83 -34.80
N LYS A 36 -44.78 -37.95 -35.31
CA LYS A 36 -45.07 -37.09 -36.48
C LYS A 36 -44.76 -37.73 -37.83
N THR A 37 -43.74 -38.59 -37.93
CA THR A 37 -43.45 -39.35 -39.16
C THR A 37 -44.51 -40.42 -39.44
N CYS A 38 -45.26 -40.86 -38.42
CA CYS A 38 -46.40 -41.76 -38.59
C CYS A 38 -47.70 -41.04 -39.01
N SER A 39 -47.77 -39.70 -38.98
CA SER A 39 -49.05 -38.97 -39.03
C SER A 39 -49.24 -37.93 -40.14
N SER A 40 -48.21 -37.41 -40.81
CA SER A 40 -48.46 -36.40 -41.86
C SER A 40 -47.44 -36.43 -42.99
N GLY A 41 -47.84 -37.05 -44.10
CA GLY A 41 -47.13 -37.01 -45.38
C GLY A 41 -47.20 -35.63 -46.04
N VAL A 42 -46.31 -34.72 -45.65
CA VAL A 42 -46.12 -33.42 -46.34
C VAL A 42 -44.63 -33.13 -46.53
N PRO A 43 -44.12 -32.93 -47.77
CA PRO A 43 -42.71 -32.68 -48.03
C PRO A 43 -42.36 -31.17 -47.92
N VAL A 44 -41.26 -30.85 -47.23
CA VAL A 44 -40.69 -29.49 -47.12
C VAL A 44 -39.63 -29.28 -48.23
N ARG A 45 -39.67 -28.15 -48.94
CA ARG A 45 -38.78 -27.83 -50.08
C ARG A 45 -37.34 -27.50 -49.65
N GLY A 46 -36.37 -28.12 -50.32
CA GLY A 46 -34.97 -27.63 -50.40
C GLY A 46 -33.89 -28.70 -50.22
N ARG A 47 -34.18 -29.72 -49.41
CA ARG A 47 -33.54 -31.04 -49.42
C ARG A 47 -34.68 -32.06 -49.51
N SER A 48 -34.49 -33.20 -50.18
CA SER A 48 -35.51 -34.26 -50.08
C SER A 48 -35.75 -34.56 -48.60
N GLY A 49 -37.01 -34.78 -48.19
CA GLY A 49 -37.31 -35.13 -46.80
C GLY A 49 -36.42 -36.26 -46.30
N ASP A 50 -36.11 -37.20 -47.19
CA ASP A 50 -35.21 -38.32 -46.98
C ASP A 50 -33.77 -37.91 -46.66
N GLN A 51 -33.22 -36.84 -47.26
CA GLN A 51 -31.86 -36.36 -46.95
C GLN A 51 -31.80 -35.71 -45.56
N LEU A 52 -32.83 -34.92 -45.20
CA LEU A 52 -32.90 -34.33 -43.87
C LEU A 52 -33.09 -35.42 -42.79
N SER A 53 -33.92 -36.42 -43.09
CA SER A 53 -34.09 -37.61 -42.26
C SER A 53 -32.79 -38.40 -42.13
N ALA A 54 -32.05 -38.62 -43.22
CA ALA A 54 -30.76 -39.31 -43.22
C ALA A 54 -29.69 -38.57 -42.40
N ASP A 55 -29.59 -37.24 -42.55
CA ASP A 55 -28.69 -36.39 -41.77
C ASP A 55 -29.06 -36.45 -40.27
N MET A 56 -30.36 -36.43 -39.94
CA MET A 56 -30.84 -36.59 -38.57
C MET A 56 -30.54 -37.97 -37.99
N TYR A 57 -30.78 -39.06 -38.74
CA TYR A 57 -30.45 -40.40 -38.29
C TYR A 57 -28.93 -40.57 -38.12
N SER A 58 -28.12 -39.98 -39.01
CA SER A 58 -26.67 -39.98 -38.86
C SER A 58 -26.20 -39.17 -37.65
N PHE A 59 -26.91 -38.11 -37.27
CA PHE A 59 -26.61 -37.32 -36.07
C PHE A 59 -26.97 -38.11 -34.80
N VAL A 60 -28.16 -38.70 -34.76
CA VAL A 60 -28.61 -39.56 -33.64
C VAL A 60 -27.73 -40.81 -33.51
N ALA A 61 -27.26 -41.38 -34.62
CA ALA A 61 -26.33 -42.51 -34.60
C ALA A 61 -25.00 -42.19 -33.89
N LYS A 62 -24.60 -40.91 -33.84
CA LYS A 62 -23.40 -40.40 -33.14
C LYS A 62 -23.71 -39.75 -31.79
N GLU A 63 -24.94 -39.82 -31.30
CA GLU A 63 -25.36 -39.24 -30.01
C GLU A 63 -24.51 -39.75 -28.85
N ILE A 64 -24.12 -41.03 -28.89
CA ILE A 64 -23.27 -41.67 -27.88
C ILE A 64 -21.85 -41.07 -27.92
N ASP A 65 -21.30 -40.84 -29.11
CA ASP A 65 -19.96 -40.24 -29.26
C ASP A 65 -19.95 -38.81 -28.72
N TYR A 66 -20.97 -38.01 -29.03
CA TYR A 66 -21.09 -36.65 -28.48
C TYR A 66 -21.27 -36.65 -26.96
N ALA A 67 -22.10 -37.55 -26.42
CA ALA A 67 -22.23 -37.70 -24.98
C ALA A 67 -20.90 -38.07 -24.31
N SER A 68 -20.10 -38.92 -24.93
CA SER A 68 -18.75 -39.28 -24.46
C SER A 68 -17.78 -38.10 -24.51
N TYR A 69 -17.82 -37.26 -25.56
CA TYR A 69 -17.03 -36.03 -25.61
C TYR A 69 -17.41 -35.04 -24.52
N PHE A 70 -18.71 -34.83 -24.28
CA PHE A 70 -19.18 -33.94 -23.20
C PHE A 70 -18.81 -34.49 -21.82
N GLN A 71 -18.91 -35.80 -21.60
CA GLN A 71 -18.47 -36.43 -20.35
C GLN A 71 -16.97 -36.17 -20.12
N THR A 72 -16.15 -36.40 -21.14
CA THR A 72 -14.70 -36.16 -21.06
C THR A 72 -14.38 -34.69 -20.78
N LEU A 73 -15.10 -33.76 -21.42
CA LEU A 73 -14.93 -32.32 -21.18
C LEU A 73 -15.22 -31.95 -19.72
N ILE A 74 -16.34 -32.44 -19.16
CA ILE A 74 -16.71 -32.17 -17.77
C ILE A 74 -15.73 -32.80 -16.79
N GLU A 75 -15.24 -34.01 -17.07
CA GLU A 75 -14.23 -34.69 -16.24
C GLU A 75 -12.90 -33.91 -16.22
N VAL A 76 -12.43 -33.47 -17.38
CA VAL A 76 -11.21 -32.64 -17.50
C VAL A 76 -11.38 -31.30 -16.79
N GLN A 77 -12.55 -30.66 -16.90
CA GLN A 77 -12.81 -29.39 -16.23
C GLN A 77 -12.91 -29.55 -14.71
N ALA A 78 -13.54 -30.64 -14.23
CA ALA A 78 -13.55 -30.98 -12.81
C ALA A 78 -12.13 -31.21 -12.27
N GLU A 79 -11.27 -31.89 -13.04
CA GLU A 79 -9.86 -32.09 -12.70
C GLU A 79 -9.09 -30.77 -12.63
N TYR A 80 -9.28 -29.89 -13.61
CA TYR A 80 -8.67 -28.56 -13.63
C TYR A 80 -9.05 -27.75 -12.38
N HIS A 81 -10.34 -27.71 -12.02
CA HIS A 81 -10.80 -26.98 -10.84
C HIS A 81 -10.29 -27.61 -9.53
N ARG A 82 -10.16 -28.94 -9.46
CA ARG A 82 -9.56 -29.61 -8.29
C ARG A 82 -8.10 -29.20 -8.10
N LYS A 83 -7.30 -29.25 -9.16
CA LYS A 83 -5.89 -28.82 -9.13
C LYS A 83 -5.75 -27.33 -8.82
N SER A 84 -6.63 -26.48 -9.38
CA SER A 84 -6.66 -25.05 -9.07
C SER A 84 -6.99 -24.79 -7.60
N LEU A 85 -7.92 -25.56 -7.01
CA LEU A 85 -8.25 -25.45 -5.60
C LEU A 85 -7.08 -25.87 -4.72
N GLU A 86 -6.42 -26.99 -5.03
CA GLU A 86 -5.22 -27.45 -4.32
C GLU A 86 -4.10 -26.40 -4.35
N LEU A 87 -3.85 -25.79 -5.51
CA LEU A 87 -2.87 -24.71 -5.64
C LEU A 87 -3.25 -23.51 -4.75
N LEU A 88 -4.50 -23.04 -4.81
CA LEU A 88 -4.96 -21.93 -3.97
C LEU A 88 -4.88 -22.26 -2.47
N GLN A 89 -5.22 -23.49 -2.08
CA GLN A 89 -5.09 -23.97 -0.69
C GLN A 89 -3.64 -24.04 -0.24
N SER A 90 -2.69 -24.27 -1.14
CA SER A 90 -1.25 -24.25 -0.82
C SER A 90 -0.66 -22.84 -0.72
N VAL A 91 -1.11 -21.91 -1.58
CA VAL A 91 -0.58 -20.55 -1.67
C VAL A 91 -1.20 -19.62 -0.61
N LEU A 92 -2.49 -19.78 -0.32
CA LEU A 92 -3.20 -18.91 0.63
C LEU A 92 -2.55 -18.88 2.03
N PRO A 93 -2.12 -20.00 2.64
CA PRO A 93 -1.38 -20.00 3.89
C PRO A 93 -0.04 -19.27 3.79
N GLN A 94 0.67 -19.38 2.65
CA GLN A 94 1.95 -18.69 2.44
C GLN A 94 1.75 -17.18 2.35
N ILE A 95 0.71 -16.72 1.65
CA ILE A 95 0.34 -15.29 1.59
C ILE A 95 -0.05 -14.80 2.98
N LYS A 96 -0.83 -15.56 3.76
CA LYS A 96 -1.20 -15.20 5.13
C LYS A 96 0.01 -15.13 6.06
N ALA A 97 0.91 -16.11 5.99
CA ALA A 97 2.15 -16.12 6.77
C ALA A 97 3.09 -14.97 6.38
N HIS A 98 3.16 -14.64 5.08
CA HIS A 98 3.84 -13.42 4.63
C HIS A 98 3.14 -12.18 5.20
N GLN A 99 1.83 -12.04 5.08
CA GLN A 99 1.11 -10.88 5.62
C GLN A 99 1.32 -10.68 7.12
N GLU A 100 1.41 -11.76 7.91
CA GLU A 100 1.76 -11.70 9.34
C GLU A 100 3.20 -11.25 9.59
N THR A 101 4.11 -11.45 8.63
CA THR A 101 5.49 -10.94 8.65
C THR A 101 5.66 -9.55 8.03
N TRP A 102 4.63 -9.00 7.35
CA TRP A 102 4.67 -7.63 6.83
C TRP A 102 4.52 -6.63 7.98
N VAL A 103 5.65 -6.22 8.55
CA VAL A 103 5.74 -5.15 9.56
C VAL A 103 5.99 -3.82 8.86
N GLU A 104 5.05 -3.39 8.02
CA GLU A 104 5.01 -2.00 7.52
C GLU A 104 3.68 -1.40 7.93
N LYS A 105 3.68 -0.76 9.11
CA LYS A 105 2.58 0.09 9.53
C LYS A 105 3.00 1.55 9.37
N PRO A 106 2.10 2.40 8.84
CA PRO A 106 2.36 3.82 8.69
C PRO A 106 2.79 4.41 10.03
N CYS A 107 3.77 5.31 10.01
CA CYS A 107 4.26 6.01 11.18
C CYS A 107 3.64 7.41 11.31
N TYR A 108 3.15 8.00 10.22
CA TYR A 108 2.41 9.26 10.27
C TYR A 108 1.00 9.04 10.86
N GLY A 109 0.58 9.89 11.79
CA GLY A 109 -0.75 9.80 12.38
C GLY A 109 -0.94 8.66 13.39
N LYS A 110 0.14 7.99 13.80
CA LYS A 110 0.11 6.88 14.77
C LYS A 110 0.79 7.26 16.09
N PRO A 111 0.36 6.70 17.23
CA PRO A 111 1.03 6.90 18.50
C PRO A 111 2.50 6.50 18.42
N LEU A 112 3.39 7.30 19.01
CA LEU A 112 4.84 7.10 18.98
C LEU A 112 5.22 5.69 19.47
N GLU A 113 4.71 5.31 20.64
CA GLU A 113 5.01 4.01 21.27
C GLU A 113 4.55 2.83 20.40
N GLU A 114 3.41 2.95 19.70
CA GLU A 114 2.86 1.85 18.90
C GLU A 114 3.82 1.50 17.76
N HIS A 115 4.26 2.47 16.97
CA HIS A 115 5.10 2.18 15.81
C HIS A 115 6.56 1.92 16.20
N LEU A 116 7.06 2.44 17.33
CA LEU A 116 8.36 2.06 17.88
C LEU A 116 8.37 0.59 18.33
N ALA A 117 7.34 0.16 19.08
CA ALA A 117 7.22 -1.22 19.54
C ALA A 117 7.12 -2.21 18.37
N LEU A 118 6.38 -1.87 17.32
CA LEU A 118 6.25 -2.71 16.13
C LEU A 118 7.56 -2.83 15.35
N SER A 119 8.31 -1.73 15.22
CA SER A 119 9.57 -1.72 14.48
C SER A 119 10.77 -2.18 15.30
N GLY A 120 10.61 -2.34 16.62
CA GLY A 120 11.70 -2.66 17.54
C GLY A 120 12.77 -1.58 17.61
N ARG A 121 12.37 -0.30 17.42
CA ARG A 121 13.28 0.85 17.38
C ARG A 121 13.10 1.72 18.62
N ASP A 122 14.19 2.34 19.07
CA ASP A 122 14.14 3.37 20.10
C ASP A 122 13.84 4.76 19.51
N ILE A 123 14.35 5.02 18.30
CA ILE A 123 14.14 6.27 17.56
C ILE A 123 13.19 6.03 16.38
N ALA A 124 12.21 6.92 16.25
CA ALA A 124 11.21 6.88 15.22
C ALA A 124 11.88 6.98 13.84
N PHE A 125 11.53 6.05 12.95
CA PHE A 125 12.12 5.98 11.61
C PHE A 125 12.06 7.33 10.86
N PRO A 126 10.95 8.10 10.84
CA PRO A 126 10.92 9.41 10.19
C PRO A 126 11.87 10.43 10.82
N ILE A 127 12.10 10.39 12.14
CA ILE A 127 13.04 11.28 12.82
C ILE A 127 14.46 10.93 12.40
N GLU A 128 14.85 9.66 12.58
CA GLU A 128 16.21 9.21 12.30
C GLU A 128 16.59 9.40 10.83
N ALA A 129 15.72 8.99 9.91
CA ALA A 129 15.96 9.12 8.48
C ALA A 129 16.12 10.58 8.06
N CYS A 130 15.21 11.47 8.50
CA CYS A 130 15.30 12.89 8.13
C CYS A 130 16.52 13.56 8.73
N VAL A 131 16.85 13.27 9.99
CA VAL A 131 18.05 13.81 10.65
C VAL A 131 19.32 13.34 9.94
N THR A 132 19.41 12.05 9.60
CA THR A 132 20.57 11.49 8.89
C THR A 132 20.76 12.18 7.53
N MET A 133 19.70 12.29 6.73
CA MET A 133 19.77 12.97 5.43
C MET A 133 20.16 14.45 5.58
N LEU A 134 19.61 15.17 6.57
CA LEU A 134 19.96 16.59 6.79
C LEU A 134 21.40 16.76 7.26
N LEU A 135 21.93 15.83 8.06
CA LEU A 135 23.34 15.83 8.47
C LEU A 135 24.28 15.66 7.26
N GLU A 136 23.87 14.88 6.27
CA GLU A 136 24.66 14.64 5.06
C GLU A 136 24.60 15.79 4.05
N CYS A 137 23.43 16.39 3.81
CA CYS A 137 23.25 17.35 2.72
C CYS A 137 22.67 18.72 3.10
N GLY A 138 22.12 18.88 4.31
CA GLY A 138 21.28 20.03 4.66
C GLY A 138 21.87 21.04 5.63
N MET A 139 22.96 20.74 6.35
CA MET A 139 23.42 21.55 7.50
C MET A 139 23.69 23.03 7.21
N GLN A 140 24.08 23.36 5.97
CA GLN A 140 24.36 24.73 5.53
C GLN A 140 23.21 25.38 4.73
N GLU A 141 22.11 24.66 4.48
CA GLU A 141 20.99 25.16 3.69
C GLU A 141 20.26 26.29 4.41
N GLU A 142 20.09 27.44 3.75
CA GLU A 142 19.50 28.62 4.38
C GLU A 142 18.02 28.41 4.72
N GLY A 143 17.65 28.64 5.97
CA GLY A 143 16.23 28.65 6.36
C GLY A 143 15.56 27.28 6.41
N LEU A 144 16.30 26.21 6.73
CA LEU A 144 15.69 24.91 7.08
C LEU A 144 14.55 25.07 8.10
N PHE A 145 13.49 24.25 7.96
CA PHE A 145 12.24 24.31 8.73
C PHE A 145 11.39 25.59 8.58
N ARG A 146 11.96 26.68 8.06
CA ARG A 146 11.27 27.95 7.80
C ARG A 146 10.73 28.02 6.38
N ILE A 147 11.52 27.64 5.38
CA ILE A 147 11.11 27.65 3.97
C ILE A 147 10.19 26.46 3.70
N ALA A 148 9.02 26.73 3.10
CA ALA A 148 8.06 25.69 2.75
C ALA A 148 8.53 24.95 1.49
N PRO A 149 8.58 23.60 1.51
CA PRO A 149 8.95 22.83 0.32
C PRO A 149 7.81 22.75 -0.69
N SER A 150 8.12 22.23 -1.88
CA SER A 150 7.09 21.84 -2.84
C SER A 150 6.13 20.81 -2.24
N ALA A 151 4.83 21.09 -2.30
CA ALA A 151 3.79 20.21 -1.75
C ALA A 151 3.81 18.80 -2.37
N SER A 152 4.14 18.68 -3.67
CA SER A 152 4.23 17.37 -4.33
C SER A 152 5.43 16.56 -3.86
N LYS A 153 6.59 17.20 -3.70
CA LYS A 153 7.80 16.56 -3.18
C LYS A 153 7.64 16.14 -1.73
N LEU A 154 7.07 17.02 -0.90
CA LEU A 154 6.76 16.72 0.50
C LEU A 154 5.80 15.53 0.61
N LYS A 155 4.72 15.52 -0.18
CA LYS A 155 3.77 14.40 -0.20
C LYS A 155 4.44 13.08 -0.61
N LYS A 156 5.32 13.11 -1.63
CA LYS A 156 6.06 11.94 -2.09
C LYS A 156 7.00 11.42 -0.99
N LEU A 157 7.82 12.28 -0.39
CA LEU A 157 8.76 11.91 0.67
C LEU A 157 8.03 11.38 1.90
N LYS A 158 6.94 12.01 2.33
CA LYS A 158 6.11 11.49 3.43
C LYS A 158 5.62 10.07 3.13
N ALA A 159 5.07 9.82 1.94
CA ALA A 159 4.59 8.49 1.58
C ALA A 159 5.72 7.45 1.56
N SER A 160 6.91 7.86 1.09
CA SER A 160 8.13 7.05 1.09
C SER A 160 8.61 6.70 2.51
N LEU A 161 8.57 7.66 3.43
CA LEU A 161 8.87 7.42 4.85
C LEU A 161 7.81 6.54 5.51
N ASP A 162 6.54 6.73 5.18
CA ASP A 162 5.40 6.03 5.78
C ASP A 162 5.35 4.54 5.40
N CYS A 163 5.82 4.19 4.20
CA CYS A 163 6.01 2.80 3.78
C CYS A 163 7.43 2.26 4.03
N GLY A 164 8.31 3.00 4.71
CA GLY A 164 9.67 2.52 5.02
C GLY A 164 10.63 2.38 3.83
N VAL A 165 10.21 2.75 2.62
CA VAL A 165 11.02 2.65 1.39
C VAL A 165 11.59 4.03 1.06
N LEU A 166 12.84 4.29 1.44
CA LEU A 166 13.51 5.57 1.25
C LEU A 166 14.66 5.47 0.25
N ASP A 167 14.61 6.28 -0.81
CA ASP A 167 15.75 6.52 -1.71
C ASP A 167 16.45 7.81 -1.29
N VAL A 168 17.49 7.68 -0.47
CA VAL A 168 18.22 8.84 0.07
C VAL A 168 18.78 9.72 -1.04
N GLN A 169 19.32 9.13 -2.10
CA GLN A 169 19.94 9.87 -3.21
C GLN A 169 18.93 10.73 -3.96
N GLU A 170 17.69 10.24 -4.12
CA GLU A 170 16.62 11.04 -4.75
C GLU A 170 16.29 12.29 -3.92
N TYR A 171 16.23 12.16 -2.59
CA TYR A 171 15.73 13.22 -1.71
C TYR A 171 16.80 14.19 -1.20
N SER A 172 18.08 13.80 -1.20
CA SER A 172 19.20 14.66 -0.77
C SER A 172 19.30 15.98 -1.57
N ALA A 173 18.69 16.05 -2.76
CA ALA A 173 18.65 17.24 -3.60
C ALA A 173 17.70 18.36 -3.09
N ASP A 174 16.84 18.09 -2.10
CA ASP A 174 15.89 19.07 -1.55
C ASP A 174 15.82 19.00 -0.02
N PRO A 175 16.78 19.65 0.70
CA PRO A 175 16.81 19.66 2.16
C PRO A 175 15.54 20.27 2.79
N HIS A 176 14.86 21.20 2.11
CA HIS A 176 13.60 21.77 2.59
C HIS A 176 12.47 20.74 2.59
N ALA A 177 12.44 19.84 1.60
CA ALA A 177 11.47 18.74 1.59
C ALA A 177 11.69 17.80 2.78
N ILE A 178 12.95 17.48 3.10
CA ILE A 178 13.32 16.63 4.24
C ILE A 178 12.93 17.30 5.57
N ALA A 179 13.31 18.56 5.77
CA ALA A 179 12.93 19.33 6.95
C ALA A 179 11.39 19.45 7.08
N GLY A 180 10.70 19.64 5.96
CA GLY A 180 9.24 19.65 5.90
C GLY A 180 8.63 18.31 6.31
N ALA A 181 9.19 17.18 5.87
CA ALA A 181 8.70 15.85 6.19
C ALA A 181 8.85 15.52 7.68
N LEU A 182 10.00 15.88 8.28
CA LEU A 182 10.25 15.78 9.72
C LEU A 182 9.27 16.63 10.52
N LYS A 183 9.10 17.89 10.12
CA LYS A 183 8.14 18.81 10.76
C LYS A 183 6.71 18.31 10.66
N SER A 184 6.34 17.71 9.53
CA SER A 184 5.02 17.13 9.32
C SER A 184 4.80 15.91 10.21
N TYR A 185 5.79 15.03 10.36
CA TYR A 185 5.70 13.86 11.23
C TYR A 185 5.42 14.27 12.67
N LEU A 186 6.22 15.19 13.21
CA LEU A 186 6.09 15.66 14.59
C LEU A 186 4.69 16.26 14.88
N ARG A 187 4.16 17.04 13.94
CA ARG A 187 2.83 17.65 14.04
C ARG A 187 1.68 16.65 13.89
N GLU A 188 1.90 15.58 13.13
CA GLU A 188 0.87 14.59 12.81
C GLU A 188 0.79 13.48 13.86
N LEU A 189 1.66 13.48 14.87
CA LEU A 189 1.52 12.59 16.03
C LEU A 189 0.16 12.86 16.74
N PRO A 190 -0.55 11.82 17.19
CA PRO A 190 -1.80 11.99 17.95
C PRO A 190 -1.65 12.81 19.24
N GLU A 191 -0.44 12.80 19.80
CA GLU A 191 -0.03 13.54 20.98
C GLU A 191 1.33 14.23 20.70
N PRO A 192 1.56 15.47 21.21
CA PRO A 192 2.87 16.11 21.09
C PRO A 192 3.99 15.24 21.60
N LEU A 193 5.17 15.35 20.96
CA LEU A 193 6.37 14.66 21.43
C LEU A 193 6.67 15.00 22.90
N MET A 194 6.31 16.21 23.35
CA MET A 194 6.46 16.67 24.73
C MET A 194 5.28 16.33 25.67
N THR A 195 4.32 15.52 25.19
CA THR A 195 3.11 15.02 25.88
C THR A 195 2.09 16.08 26.29
N PHE A 196 0.81 15.69 26.34
CA PHE A 196 -0.24 16.55 26.90
C PHE A 196 -0.17 16.59 28.43
N GLU A 197 0.24 15.49 29.07
CA GLU A 197 0.36 15.39 30.52
C GLU A 197 1.30 16.45 31.10
N LEU A 198 2.44 16.67 30.46
CA LEU A 198 3.45 17.63 30.90
C LEU A 198 3.22 19.05 30.36
N TYR A 199 2.16 19.31 29.58
CA TYR A 199 1.92 20.62 28.96
C TYR A 199 1.98 21.76 29.99
N ASN A 200 1.29 21.60 31.12
CA ASN A 200 1.28 22.62 32.17
C ASN A 200 2.66 22.78 32.83
N ASP A 201 3.40 21.70 33.03
CA ASP A 201 4.75 21.75 33.61
C ASP A 201 5.69 22.58 32.71
N TRP A 202 5.63 22.37 31.39
CA TRP A 202 6.38 23.15 30.42
C TRP A 202 6.03 24.64 30.47
N ILE A 203 4.74 24.96 30.42
CA ILE A 203 4.27 26.36 30.42
C ILE A 203 4.64 27.05 31.74
N GLN A 204 4.49 26.38 32.89
CA GLN A 204 4.88 26.97 34.18
C GLN A 204 6.38 27.18 34.28
N ALA A 205 7.20 26.24 33.80
CA ALA A 205 8.65 26.43 33.73
C ALA A 205 9.02 27.66 32.89
N SER A 206 8.36 27.86 31.74
CA SER A 206 8.60 29.02 30.86
C SER A 206 8.34 30.38 31.50
N ASN A 207 7.43 30.45 32.48
CA ASN A 207 7.02 31.67 33.17
C ASN A 207 8.00 32.10 34.28
N ILE A 208 8.96 31.24 34.65
CA ILE A 208 9.97 31.55 35.66
C ILE A 208 10.90 32.63 35.14
N GLN A 209 10.96 33.75 35.85
CA GLN A 209 11.77 34.92 35.48
C GLN A 209 13.27 34.70 35.67
N ASP A 210 13.64 33.93 36.68
CA ASP A 210 15.04 33.59 36.98
C ASP A 210 15.55 32.54 35.97
N PRO A 211 16.59 32.86 35.16
CA PRO A 211 17.03 31.96 34.09
C PRO A 211 17.52 30.59 34.59
N GLU A 212 18.23 30.54 35.71
CA GLU A 212 18.76 29.29 36.26
C GLU A 212 17.64 28.40 36.79
N ARG A 213 16.71 28.96 37.58
CA ARG A 213 15.52 28.23 38.05
C ARG A 213 14.63 27.77 36.90
N ARG A 214 14.54 28.55 35.81
CA ARG A 214 13.84 28.15 34.59
C ARG A 214 14.49 26.92 33.96
N LEU A 215 15.81 26.92 33.77
CA LEU A 215 16.53 25.76 33.24
C LEU A 215 16.33 24.51 34.09
N GLN A 216 16.38 24.65 35.42
CA GLN A 216 16.11 23.55 36.35
C GLN A 216 14.68 23.01 36.22
N ALA A 217 13.68 23.89 36.14
CA ALA A 217 12.29 23.48 35.97
C ALA A 217 12.05 22.77 34.63
N LEU A 218 12.68 23.24 33.55
CA LEU A 218 12.67 22.58 32.24
C LEU A 218 13.33 21.20 32.29
N LEU A 219 14.42 21.05 33.06
CA LEU A 219 15.10 19.77 33.21
C LEU A 219 14.19 18.77 33.94
N CYS A 220 13.56 19.19 35.04
CA CYS A 220 12.58 18.37 35.75
C CYS A 220 11.44 17.92 34.83
N ALA A 221 10.98 18.75 33.90
CA ALA A 221 9.97 18.37 32.92
C ALA A 221 10.52 17.35 31.90
N CYS A 222 11.77 17.50 31.44
CA CYS A 222 12.43 16.52 30.57
C CYS A 222 12.53 15.13 31.22
N GLU A 223 12.88 15.08 32.51
CA GLU A 223 13.05 13.83 33.27
C GLU A 223 11.75 13.06 33.50
N LYS A 224 10.60 13.75 33.43
CA LYS A 224 9.27 13.13 33.53
C LYS A 224 8.74 12.58 32.21
N LEU A 225 9.38 12.88 31.08
CA LEU A 225 8.92 12.39 29.78
C LEU A 225 8.93 10.86 29.75
N PRO A 226 7.91 10.22 29.14
CA PRO A 226 7.94 8.79 28.87
C PRO A 226 9.22 8.39 28.11
N PRO A 227 9.77 7.18 28.31
CA PRO A 227 11.05 6.79 27.72
C PRO A 227 11.12 6.96 26.19
N ALA A 228 10.06 6.56 25.47
CA ALA A 228 9.96 6.72 24.03
C ALA A 228 10.04 8.20 23.60
N ASN A 229 9.26 9.06 24.26
CA ASN A 229 9.24 10.50 24.01
C ASN A 229 10.58 11.14 24.36
N ASN A 230 11.16 10.82 25.51
CA ASN A 230 12.44 11.36 25.97
C ASN A 230 13.57 11.01 24.99
N ASN A 231 13.68 9.75 24.55
CA ASN A 231 14.70 9.30 23.61
C ASN A 231 14.61 10.06 22.29
N ASN A 232 13.41 10.18 21.73
CA ASN A 232 13.17 10.88 20.46
C ASN A 232 13.35 12.40 20.59
N PHE A 233 12.94 12.98 21.72
CA PHE A 233 13.13 14.41 22.01
C PHE A 233 14.61 14.75 22.17
N LYS A 234 15.34 14.00 23.01
CA LYS A 234 16.79 14.13 23.19
C LYS A 234 17.53 14.04 21.85
N TYR A 235 17.20 13.01 21.05
CA TYR A 235 17.79 12.81 19.73
C TYR A 235 17.58 14.02 18.81
N LEU A 236 16.35 14.54 18.76
CA LEU A 236 16.01 15.71 17.96
C LEU A 236 16.73 16.98 18.48
N ILE A 237 16.73 17.25 19.79
CA ILE A 237 17.37 18.43 20.36
C ILE A 237 18.87 18.44 20.09
N LYS A 238 19.54 17.30 20.14
CA LYS A 238 20.96 17.17 19.81
C LYS A 238 21.25 17.48 18.34
N PHE A 239 20.40 17.00 17.42
CA PHE A 239 20.49 17.38 16.02
C PHE A 239 20.30 18.90 15.83
N LEU A 240 19.29 19.49 16.48
CA LEU A 240 19.02 20.92 16.37
C LEU A 240 20.16 21.76 16.96
N SER A 241 20.76 21.34 18.07
CA SER A 241 21.95 21.99 18.63
C SER A 241 23.10 22.00 17.63
N LYS A 242 23.39 20.84 17.01
CA LYS A 242 24.38 20.74 15.93
C LYS A 242 24.04 21.61 14.72
N LEU A 243 22.76 21.76 14.37
CA LEU A 243 22.32 22.65 13.29
C LEU A 243 22.62 24.13 13.60
N THR A 244 22.52 24.53 14.87
CA THR A 244 22.81 25.91 15.29
C THR A 244 24.30 26.25 15.26
N GLU A 245 25.19 25.27 15.23
CA GLU A 245 26.64 25.50 15.00
C GLU A 245 26.91 26.12 13.62
N TYR A 246 26.01 25.90 12.65
CA TYR A 246 26.09 26.44 11.29
C TYR A 246 25.22 27.70 11.09
N GLN A 247 24.72 28.32 12.15
CA GLN A 247 23.77 29.44 12.08
C GLN A 247 24.27 30.65 11.30
N ASP A 248 25.59 30.86 11.20
CA ASP A 248 26.19 31.93 10.40
C ASP A 248 25.94 31.74 8.89
N VAL A 249 25.79 30.49 8.45
CA VAL A 249 25.50 30.12 7.06
C VAL A 249 24.01 29.88 6.89
N ASN A 250 23.44 28.91 7.59
CA ASN A 250 22.04 28.50 7.39
C ASN A 250 20.99 29.50 7.95
N LYS A 251 21.43 30.52 8.69
CA LYS A 251 20.60 31.59 9.29
C LYS A 251 19.57 31.11 10.33
N MET A 252 19.72 29.88 10.83
CA MET A 252 18.82 29.27 11.81
C MET A 252 19.45 29.32 13.21
N THR A 253 19.18 30.41 13.94
CA THR A 253 19.51 30.55 15.37
C THR A 253 18.62 29.63 16.24
N PRO A 254 19.00 29.32 17.50
CA PRO A 254 18.15 28.57 18.43
C PRO A 254 16.72 29.13 18.52
N GLY A 255 16.58 30.46 18.62
CA GLY A 255 15.28 31.13 18.63
C GLY A 255 14.51 30.97 17.31
N ASN A 256 15.16 31.09 16.15
CA ASN A 256 14.50 30.88 14.85
C ASN A 256 13.97 29.44 14.72
N ILE A 257 14.75 28.45 15.17
CA ILE A 257 14.34 27.05 15.19
C ILE A 257 13.17 26.85 16.16
N ALA A 258 13.23 27.42 17.36
CA ALA A 258 12.17 27.33 18.36
C ALA A 258 10.84 27.89 17.84
N ILE A 259 10.85 29.01 17.13
CA ILE A 259 9.66 29.61 16.51
C ILE A 259 9.02 28.64 15.50
N VAL A 260 9.83 28.02 14.64
CA VAL A 260 9.29 27.21 13.54
C VAL A 260 8.94 25.78 13.97
N LEU A 261 9.70 25.18 14.89
CA LEU A 261 9.49 23.79 15.35
C LEU A 261 8.64 23.69 16.61
N GLY A 262 8.69 24.67 17.51
CA GLY A 262 7.97 24.63 18.79
C GLY A 262 6.50 24.22 18.69
N PRO A 263 5.69 24.80 17.78
CA PRO A 263 4.28 24.41 17.60
C PRO A 263 4.06 22.97 17.11
N ASN A 264 5.11 22.28 16.67
CA ASN A 264 5.08 20.88 16.24
C ASN A 264 5.66 19.95 17.32
N LEU A 265 6.13 20.49 18.45
CA LEU A 265 6.66 19.72 19.58
C LEU A 265 5.75 19.77 20.80
N LEU A 266 5.01 20.88 20.97
CA LEU A 266 4.10 21.11 22.07
C LEU A 266 2.85 21.86 21.58
N TRP A 267 1.68 21.31 21.87
CA TRP A 267 0.37 21.95 21.65
C TRP A 267 -0.63 21.46 22.70
N THR A 268 -1.76 22.15 22.80
CA THR A 268 -2.87 21.81 23.71
C THR A 268 -4.11 21.39 22.91
N HIS A 269 -5.03 20.65 23.54
CA HIS A 269 -6.34 20.30 22.99
C HIS A 269 -7.31 21.49 22.82
N SER A 270 -6.89 22.71 23.14
CA SER A 270 -7.76 23.88 23.19
C SER A 270 -8.25 24.33 21.81
N GLU A 271 -9.43 23.87 21.40
CA GLU A 271 -10.18 24.34 20.21
C GLU A 271 -10.88 25.71 20.42
N GLY A 272 -10.62 26.44 21.51
CA GLY A 272 -11.36 27.65 21.90
C GLY A 272 -10.52 28.91 22.08
N ASN A 273 -10.98 30.02 21.48
CA ASN A 273 -10.49 31.42 21.54
C ASN A 273 -9.05 31.66 21.06
N ILE A 274 -8.91 31.62 19.73
CA ILE A 274 -7.68 31.24 19.06
C ILE A 274 -6.71 32.42 18.85
N THR A 275 -7.14 33.66 18.64
CA THR A 275 -6.21 34.66 18.08
C THR A 275 -5.32 35.41 19.09
N GLU A 276 -5.79 35.71 20.30
CA GLU A 276 -5.01 36.46 21.31
C GLU A 276 -4.17 35.56 22.23
N MET A 277 -4.67 34.35 22.53
CA MET A 277 -3.91 33.34 23.29
C MET A 277 -2.81 32.68 22.46
N MET A 278 -2.96 32.58 21.13
CA MET A 278 -1.95 31.95 20.26
C MET A 278 -0.60 32.66 20.31
N THR A 279 -0.55 33.99 20.34
CA THR A 279 0.72 34.73 20.36
C THR A 279 1.46 34.54 21.69
N THR A 280 0.75 34.63 22.81
CA THR A 280 1.32 34.44 24.15
C THR A 280 1.80 32.99 24.34
N VAL A 281 1.00 32.01 23.94
CA VAL A 281 1.37 30.58 24.01
C VAL A 281 2.55 30.29 23.08
N SER A 282 2.58 30.89 21.88
CA SER A 282 3.73 30.73 20.97
C SER A 282 5.02 31.29 21.57
N LEU A 283 4.96 32.45 22.23
CA LEU A 283 6.13 33.02 22.91
C LEU A 283 6.58 32.15 24.09
N GLN A 284 5.65 31.58 24.86
CA GLN A 284 5.98 30.63 25.93
C GLN A 284 6.66 29.38 25.39
N ILE A 285 6.13 28.80 24.30
CA ILE A 285 6.74 27.64 23.63
C ILE A 285 8.15 27.97 23.13
N VAL A 286 8.36 29.14 22.55
CA VAL A 286 9.71 29.60 22.16
C VAL A 286 10.62 29.67 23.39
N GLY A 287 10.13 30.26 24.49
CA GLY A 287 10.85 30.33 25.77
C GLY A 287 11.12 28.98 26.46
N ILE A 288 10.54 27.89 25.96
CA ILE A 288 10.82 26.51 26.37
C ILE A 288 11.88 25.89 25.45
N ILE A 289 11.65 25.92 24.15
CA ILE A 289 12.48 25.19 23.17
C ILE A 289 13.83 25.84 22.94
N GLU A 290 13.89 27.18 22.89
CA GLU A 290 15.13 27.93 22.67
C GLU A 290 16.22 27.61 23.71
N PRO A 291 15.97 27.71 25.04
CA PRO A 291 16.98 27.38 26.03
C PRO A 291 17.36 25.89 26.04
N VAL A 292 16.43 24.99 25.71
CA VAL A 292 16.71 23.56 25.61
C VAL A 292 17.67 23.25 24.45
N ILE A 293 17.51 23.92 23.29
CA ILE A 293 18.45 23.80 22.17
C ILE A 293 19.79 24.45 22.51
N GLN A 294 19.77 25.66 23.07
CA GLN A 294 20.97 26.43 23.40
C GLN A 294 21.86 25.73 24.44
N HIS A 295 21.24 25.03 25.41
CA HIS A 295 21.93 24.31 26.47
C HIS A 295 21.79 22.78 26.33
N ALA A 296 21.65 22.27 25.11
CA ALA A 296 21.41 20.85 24.83
C ALA A 296 22.41 19.92 25.55
N GLU A 297 23.67 20.33 25.67
CA GLU A 297 24.73 19.56 26.31
C GLU A 297 24.61 19.46 27.83
N TRP A 298 23.97 20.45 28.45
CA TRP A 298 23.65 20.43 29.86
C TRP A 298 22.41 19.58 30.15
N PHE A 299 21.37 19.69 29.31
CA PHE A 299 20.15 18.89 29.44
C PHE A 299 20.39 17.40 29.16
N PHE A 300 21.21 17.12 28.14
CA PHE A 300 21.41 15.78 27.61
C PHE A 300 22.90 15.50 27.45
N PRO A 301 23.65 15.29 28.54
CA PRO A 301 25.08 15.02 28.45
C PRO A 301 25.38 13.74 27.65
N GLY A 302 26.52 13.75 26.96
CA GLY A 302 27.02 12.62 26.17
C GLY A 302 26.75 12.74 24.66
N GLU A 303 27.57 12.04 23.88
CA GLU A 303 27.46 12.00 22.42
C GLU A 303 26.25 11.17 21.98
N ILE A 304 25.66 11.54 20.83
CA ILE A 304 24.62 10.76 20.17
C ILE A 304 25.13 10.31 18.81
N GLU A 305 25.01 9.01 18.54
CA GLU A 305 25.18 8.46 17.21
C GLU A 305 23.89 8.67 16.41
N PHE A 306 23.94 9.52 15.37
CA PHE A 306 22.78 9.84 14.55
C PHE A 306 22.44 8.78 13.48
N ASN A 307 23.29 7.76 13.28
CA ASN A 307 23.03 6.69 12.34
C ASN A 307 22.85 5.36 13.08
N VAL A 308 21.91 5.32 14.02
CA VAL A 308 21.69 4.18 14.94
C VAL A 308 21.38 2.90 14.18
N THR A 309 20.64 2.99 13.07
CA THR A 309 20.21 1.83 12.27
C THR A 309 21.17 1.50 11.13
N GLY A 310 22.17 2.34 10.82
CA GLY A 310 23.25 2.05 9.87
C GLY A 310 22.86 1.92 8.39
N ASN A 311 21.60 2.14 8.01
CA ASN A 311 21.06 1.58 6.75
C ASN A 311 20.68 2.59 5.65
N TYR A 312 21.05 3.86 5.78
CA TYR A 312 20.63 4.91 4.84
C TYR A 312 21.62 5.14 3.67
N GLY A 313 22.78 4.46 3.68
CA GLY A 313 23.90 4.71 2.76
C GLY A 313 24.10 3.74 1.59
N SER A 314 23.15 2.86 1.25
CA SER A 314 23.34 1.96 0.10
C SER A 314 22.01 1.57 -0.57
N PRO A 315 21.91 1.60 -1.92
CA PRO A 315 20.69 1.28 -2.64
C PRO A 315 20.50 -0.23 -2.65
N VAL A 316 20.04 -0.81 -1.53
CA VAL A 316 19.44 -2.13 -1.57
C VAL A 316 17.96 -1.91 -1.79
N HIS A 317 17.60 -1.79 -3.07
CA HIS A 317 16.27 -2.17 -3.51
C HIS A 317 16.04 -3.63 -3.12
N THR A 318 15.54 -3.89 -1.92
CA THR A 318 14.69 -5.07 -1.71
C THR A 318 13.37 -4.75 -2.38
N ASN A 319 13.37 -4.90 -3.70
CA ASN A 319 12.17 -4.95 -4.50
C ASN A 319 11.42 -6.23 -4.11
N HIS A 320 10.64 -6.17 -3.02
CA HIS A 320 9.78 -7.27 -2.56
C HIS A 320 8.74 -7.67 -3.63
N ASN A 321 8.60 -6.87 -4.70
CA ASN A 321 7.72 -7.12 -5.82
C ASN A 321 8.37 -7.88 -6.99
N ALA A 322 9.69 -8.16 -6.95
CA ALA A 322 10.38 -8.88 -8.03
C ALA A 322 10.02 -10.37 -8.11
N ASN A 323 9.32 -10.91 -7.10
CA ASN A 323 8.94 -12.32 -7.03
C ASN A 323 7.52 -12.63 -7.55
N TYR A 324 6.79 -11.67 -8.12
CA TYR A 324 5.61 -12.00 -8.93
C TYR A 324 6.06 -12.59 -10.27
N SER A 325 6.61 -13.80 -10.21
CA SER A 325 6.63 -14.70 -11.34
C SER A 325 5.19 -14.86 -11.79
N CYS A 326 4.91 -14.50 -13.04
CA CYS A 326 3.62 -14.75 -13.68
C CYS A 326 3.20 -16.20 -13.36
N MET A 327 2.03 -16.37 -12.74
CA MET A 327 1.50 -17.69 -12.36
C MET A 327 1.70 -18.66 -13.54
N PRO A 328 2.43 -19.78 -13.36
CA PRO A 328 2.54 -20.77 -14.42
C PRO A 328 1.13 -21.30 -14.66
N SER A 329 0.60 -21.12 -15.87
CA SER A 329 -0.55 -21.91 -16.29
C SER A 329 -0.13 -23.38 -16.25
N PRO A 330 -0.99 -24.32 -15.85
CA PRO A 330 -0.64 -25.74 -15.86
C PRO A 330 -0.43 -26.17 -17.31
N ASP A 331 0.82 -26.21 -17.77
CA ASP A 331 1.15 -26.77 -19.08
C ASP A 331 0.93 -28.29 -19.04
N PRO A 332 0.32 -28.88 -20.08
CA PRO A 332 0.22 -30.33 -20.22
C PRO A 332 1.61 -30.95 -20.47
N GLU A 333 1.83 -32.17 -19.98
CA GLU A 333 3.11 -32.87 -19.99
C GLU A 333 3.80 -33.00 -21.37
N PRO A 334 5.15 -33.07 -21.39
CA PRO A 334 5.93 -33.01 -22.62
C PRO A 334 6.04 -34.40 -23.29
N SER A 335 5.04 -34.78 -24.06
CA SER A 335 5.17 -35.89 -25.02
C SER A 335 4.38 -35.67 -26.30
N ASP A 336 4.69 -34.62 -27.05
CA ASP A 336 4.74 -34.66 -28.52
C ASP A 336 5.29 -33.33 -29.07
N ARG A 337 6.57 -33.29 -29.44
CA ARG A 337 7.14 -32.17 -30.22
C ARG A 337 7.20 -32.55 -31.69
N ARG A 338 6.41 -31.88 -32.53
CA ARG A 338 6.66 -31.74 -33.98
C ARG A 338 6.79 -30.26 -34.36
N PRO A 339 7.56 -29.92 -35.41
CA PRO A 339 8.19 -28.61 -35.51
C PRO A 339 7.27 -27.50 -36.03
N ASP A 340 7.65 -26.32 -35.56
CA ASP A 340 7.13 -24.97 -35.73
C ASP A 340 6.81 -24.54 -37.18
N HIS A 341 5.57 -24.10 -37.41
CA HIS A 341 5.23 -23.11 -38.43
C HIS A 341 4.19 -22.11 -37.89
N GLY A 342 4.66 -20.93 -37.50
CA GLY A 342 3.97 -19.64 -37.73
C GLY A 342 2.82 -19.29 -36.78
N ARG A 343 3.15 -18.86 -35.56
CA ARG A 343 2.19 -18.19 -34.66
C ARG A 343 1.69 -16.85 -35.25
N ARG A 344 0.37 -16.74 -35.44
CA ARG A 344 -0.37 -15.47 -35.31
C ARG A 344 -1.21 -15.49 -34.02
N PRO A 345 -1.38 -14.37 -33.30
CA PRO A 345 -2.14 -14.35 -32.05
C PRO A 345 -3.63 -14.61 -32.27
N LEU A 346 -4.20 -15.60 -31.59
CA LEU A 346 -5.62 -15.99 -31.62
C LEU A 346 -6.56 -15.06 -30.82
N SER A 347 -6.25 -13.77 -30.76
CA SER A 347 -7.05 -12.77 -30.03
C SER A 347 -8.06 -12.03 -30.92
N VAL A 348 -8.21 -12.36 -32.20
CA VAL A 348 -9.06 -11.62 -33.16
C VAL A 348 -9.96 -12.54 -34.00
N ALA A 349 -10.07 -13.83 -33.65
CA ALA A 349 -10.83 -14.81 -34.46
C ALA A 349 -12.24 -15.10 -33.93
N THR A 350 -12.55 -14.77 -32.67
CA THR A 350 -13.87 -15.00 -32.07
C THR A 350 -14.86 -13.85 -32.26
N ASP A 351 -14.38 -12.63 -32.56
CA ASP A 351 -15.26 -11.48 -32.78
C ASP A 351 -15.84 -11.39 -34.21
N ASN A 352 -15.27 -12.14 -35.18
CA ASN A 352 -15.75 -12.10 -36.57
C ASN A 352 -16.76 -13.20 -36.94
N MET A 353 -17.02 -14.20 -36.08
CA MET A 353 -18.05 -15.22 -36.35
C MET A 353 -19.43 -14.89 -35.76
N MET A 354 -19.52 -13.94 -34.82
CA MET A 354 -20.80 -13.50 -34.23
C MET A 354 -21.44 -12.30 -34.95
N LEU A 355 -20.72 -11.61 -35.84
CA LEU A 355 -21.24 -10.46 -36.60
C LEU A 355 -21.88 -10.83 -37.95
N GLU A 356 -21.70 -12.06 -38.46
CA GLU A 356 -22.40 -12.50 -39.68
C GLU A 356 -23.82 -13.03 -39.44
N PHE A 357 -24.21 -13.29 -38.19
CA PHE A 357 -25.57 -13.76 -37.87
C PHE A 357 -26.62 -12.65 -37.69
N TYR A 358 -26.23 -11.37 -37.67
CA TYR A 358 -27.16 -10.24 -37.49
C TYR A 358 -27.42 -9.39 -38.74
N LYS A 359 -26.98 -9.82 -39.93
CA LYS A 359 -27.15 -9.05 -41.18
C LYS A 359 -28.03 -9.68 -42.25
N LYS A 360 -28.84 -10.68 -41.91
CA LYS A 360 -29.70 -11.33 -42.89
C LYS A 360 -31.10 -11.65 -42.39
N ASP A 361 -31.74 -10.67 -41.77
CA ASP A 361 -33.19 -10.50 -41.80
C ASP A 361 -33.48 -9.02 -42.06
N GLY A 362 -33.54 -8.70 -43.35
CA GLY A 362 -34.05 -7.46 -43.93
C GLY A 362 -34.79 -7.83 -45.19
#